data_AF-A0AAW3THT5-F1
#
_entry.id   AF-A0AAW3THT5-F1
#
_cell.length_a   1.000
_cell.length_b   1.000
_cell.length_c   1.000
_cell.angle_alpha   90.00
_cell.angle_beta   90.00
_cell.angle_gamma   90.00
#
_symmetry.space_group_name_H-M   'P 1'
#
loop_
_entity.id
_entity.type
_entity.pdbx_description
1 polymer ?
#
loop_
_entity_poly.entity_id
_entity_poly.type
_entity_poly.pdbx_seq_one_letter_code
_entity_poly.pdbx_strand_id
1 'polypeptide(L)'
;MANLEQSKWFTEISDRDGSAFSLRINKKLDEKQSPFQKVEMFETTDFGNLMIIDGCTMVTTRENFFYHEMISHPALLAHPNPKNVVIIGGGDCGTLREVLKHPGVETVTQIDIDEVVTQMSLKYFPELCESNNDARATVMFDDGIKYMREAAGESIDVVIVDGTDPVGPGEGLFNHAFYTSCLDALRPGGILVQQSESPLMHMPLLVEMREAMLSVGFNDLQTLPFPQPIYPSGLWSVTLARKSQAFDGFREDGAAQIAEQSEYYNSGIHHGALATPNYMKRAFDKK
;
A
#
# COMPACT_ATOMS: atom_id res chain seq x y z
N MET A 1 13.02 27.17 22.39
CA MET A 1 12.50 25.84 21.99
C MET A 1 11.03 26.02 21.66
N ALA A 2 10.58 25.56 20.50
CA ALA A 2 9.16 25.63 20.15
C ALA A 2 8.39 24.68 21.08
N ASN A 3 7.29 25.15 21.68
CA ASN A 3 6.41 24.33 22.50
C ASN A 3 5.34 23.69 21.59
N LEU A 4 5.15 22.38 21.68
CA LEU A 4 4.05 21.68 21.00
C LEU A 4 2.78 21.94 21.80
N GLU A 5 2.10 23.05 21.51
CA GLU A 5 0.72 23.23 22.01
C GLU A 5 -0.16 22.16 21.34
N GLN A 6 -0.64 21.18 22.12
CA GLN A 6 -1.39 20.02 21.62
C GLN A 6 -2.60 20.38 20.74
N SER A 7 -3.22 21.54 20.95
CA SER A 7 -4.35 21.99 20.12
C SER A 7 -3.97 22.46 18.71
N LYS A 8 -2.67 22.69 18.44
CA LYS A 8 -2.16 23.19 17.15
C LYS A 8 -1.39 22.13 16.35
N TRP A 9 -1.18 20.94 16.92
CA TRP A 9 -0.42 19.88 16.30
C TRP A 9 -1.19 18.57 16.44
N PHE A 10 -1.41 17.89 15.32
CA PHE A 10 -1.66 16.46 15.38
C PHE A 10 -0.34 15.75 15.67
N THR A 11 -0.34 14.77 16.57
CA THR A 11 0.84 13.97 16.90
C THR A 11 0.46 12.51 16.92
N GLU A 12 1.02 11.75 15.98
CA GLU A 12 1.01 10.29 16.00
C GLU A 12 2.12 9.84 16.95
N ILE A 13 1.76 9.08 17.97
CA ILE A 13 2.69 8.56 18.97
C ILE A 13 2.83 7.07 18.73
N SER A 14 4.04 6.62 18.39
CA SER A 14 4.39 5.20 18.44
C SER A 14 5.12 4.91 19.76
N ASP A 15 4.35 4.54 20.78
CA ASP A 15 4.90 4.14 22.09
C ASP A 15 5.80 2.90 21.96
N ARG A 16 5.44 1.97 21.07
CA ARG A 16 6.23 0.76 20.76
C ARG A 16 7.65 1.11 20.31
N ASP A 17 7.76 2.14 19.47
CA ASP A 17 9.01 2.53 18.84
C ASP A 17 9.72 3.67 19.58
N GLY A 18 9.10 4.20 20.65
CA GLY A 18 9.61 5.35 21.39
C GLY A 18 9.75 6.61 20.53
N SER A 19 8.85 6.79 19.56
CA SER A 19 8.92 7.88 18.58
C SER A 19 7.55 8.54 18.39
N ALA A 20 7.56 9.77 17.87
CA ALA A 20 6.34 10.48 17.51
C ALA A 20 6.58 11.36 16.29
N PHE A 21 5.55 11.50 15.47
CA PHE A 21 5.55 12.39 14.31
C PHE A 21 4.42 13.41 14.45
N SER A 22 4.75 14.69 14.27
CA SER A 22 3.79 15.78 14.47
C SER A 22 3.66 16.63 13.21
N LEU A 23 2.42 16.87 12.81
CA LEU A 23 2.06 17.85 11.78
C LEU A 23 1.27 18.99 12.39
N ARG A 24 1.62 20.22 12.02
CA ARG A 24 0.87 21.39 12.47
C ARG A 24 -0.47 21.43 11.75
N ILE A 25 -1.53 21.65 12.51
CA ILE A 25 -2.89 21.69 12.00
C ILE A 25 -3.50 23.09 12.14
N ASN A 26 -4.31 23.47 11.16
CA ASN A 26 -5.20 24.62 11.25
C ASN A 26 -6.43 24.26 12.08
N LYS A 27 -7.06 23.13 11.75
CA LYS A 27 -8.25 22.61 12.44
C LYS A 27 -8.52 21.15 12.09
N LYS A 28 -9.38 20.53 12.87
CA LYS A 28 -10.04 19.26 12.52
C LYS A 28 -11.22 19.53 11.57
N LEU A 29 -11.32 18.76 10.50
CA LEU A 29 -12.34 18.88 9.46
C LEU A 29 -13.55 17.98 9.72
N ASP A 30 -13.31 16.73 10.13
CA ASP A 30 -14.34 15.72 10.31
C ASP A 30 -13.87 14.60 11.25
N GLU A 31 -14.82 13.82 11.76
CA GLU A 31 -14.57 12.60 12.52
C GLU A 31 -15.76 11.66 12.37
N LYS A 32 -15.47 10.38 12.14
CA LYS A 32 -16.47 9.32 12.13
C LYS A 32 -15.93 8.08 12.82
N GLN A 33 -16.77 7.48 13.66
CA GLN A 33 -16.55 6.13 14.16
C GLN A 33 -17.38 5.16 13.30
N SER A 34 -16.72 4.26 12.58
CA SER A 34 -17.37 3.15 11.90
C SER A 34 -17.42 1.91 12.83
N PRO A 35 -18.08 0.82 12.43
CA PRO A 35 -17.98 -0.46 13.13
C PRO A 35 -16.56 -1.05 13.17
N PHE A 36 -15.65 -0.57 12.33
CA PHE A 36 -14.30 -1.11 12.17
C PHE A 36 -13.25 -0.25 12.86
N GLN A 37 -13.31 1.07 12.70
CA GLN A 37 -12.24 2.00 13.08
C GLN A 37 -12.75 3.44 13.19
N LYS A 38 -11.92 4.28 13.80
CA LYS A 38 -12.14 5.72 13.90
C LYS A 38 -11.39 6.43 12.78
N VAL A 39 -12.09 7.18 11.93
CA VAL A 39 -11.53 7.96 10.84
C VAL A 39 -11.65 9.44 11.16
N GLU A 40 -10.52 10.16 11.15
CA GLU A 40 -10.45 11.60 11.42
C GLU A 40 -9.79 12.34 10.25
N MET A 41 -10.26 13.56 10.01
CA MET A 41 -9.73 14.42 8.95
C MET A 41 -9.23 15.73 9.56
N PHE A 42 -8.04 16.17 9.15
CA PHE A 42 -7.44 17.42 9.61
C PHE A 42 -6.99 18.26 8.42
N GLU A 43 -7.07 19.57 8.56
CA GLU A 43 -6.42 20.53 7.67
C GLU A 43 -5.05 20.85 8.26
N THR A 44 -3.98 20.43 7.60
CA THR A 44 -2.61 20.77 8.01
C THR A 44 -2.17 22.13 7.45
N THR A 45 -1.09 22.70 7.98
CA THR A 45 -0.57 23.97 7.47
C THR A 45 0.15 23.83 6.13
N ASP A 46 0.87 22.73 5.92
CA ASP A 46 1.82 22.58 4.80
C ASP A 46 1.67 21.29 3.99
N PHE A 47 0.88 20.31 4.47
CA PHE A 47 0.68 18.99 3.85
C PHE A 47 -0.71 18.82 3.21
N GLY A 48 -1.55 19.86 3.26
CA GLY A 48 -2.94 19.79 2.81
C GLY A 48 -3.83 19.05 3.80
N ASN A 49 -4.79 18.27 3.30
CA ASN A 49 -5.63 17.45 4.16
C ASN A 49 -4.85 16.23 4.66
N LEU A 50 -5.16 15.79 5.88
CA LEU A 50 -4.57 14.64 6.55
C LEU A 50 -5.68 13.70 7.00
N MET A 51 -5.61 12.44 6.58
CA MET A 51 -6.45 11.36 7.10
C MET A 51 -5.71 10.62 8.19
N ILE A 52 -6.42 10.39 9.30
CA ILE A 52 -5.97 9.58 10.43
C ILE A 52 -6.96 8.44 10.63
N ILE A 53 -6.44 7.23 10.84
CA ILE A 53 -7.25 6.06 11.19
C ILE A 53 -6.70 5.47 12.49
N ASP A 54 -7.57 5.35 13.50
CA ASP A 54 -7.23 4.86 14.85
C ASP A 54 -5.99 5.51 15.49
N GLY A 55 -5.73 6.77 15.11
CA GLY A 55 -4.59 7.55 15.61
C GLY A 55 -3.32 7.46 14.75
N CYS A 56 -3.29 6.59 13.75
CA CYS A 56 -2.17 6.44 12.81
C CYS A 56 -2.35 7.34 11.58
N THR A 57 -1.26 7.90 11.06
CA THR A 57 -1.31 8.71 9.83
C THR A 57 -1.46 7.82 8.60
N MET A 58 -2.44 8.10 7.75
CA MET A 58 -2.70 7.30 6.55
C MET A 58 -2.22 8.01 5.29
N VAL A 59 -2.72 9.22 5.05
CA VAL A 59 -2.42 9.93 3.81
C VAL A 59 -2.50 11.44 4.00
N THR A 60 -1.64 12.16 3.26
CA THR A 60 -1.78 13.61 3.07
C THR A 60 -1.88 14.00 1.61
N THR A 61 -2.55 15.12 1.32
CA THR A 61 -2.66 15.65 -0.05
C THR A 61 -1.28 15.85 -0.69
N ARG A 62 -0.28 16.29 0.09
CA ARG A 62 1.01 16.71 -0.45
C ARG A 62 1.86 15.59 -1.01
N GLU A 63 1.91 14.44 -0.34
CA GLU A 63 2.95 13.43 -0.59
C GLU A 63 2.42 12.02 -0.85
N ASN A 64 1.09 11.85 -0.94
CA ASN A 64 0.41 10.59 -1.26
C ASN A 64 1.02 9.80 -2.43
N PHE A 65 1.60 10.50 -3.41
CA PHE A 65 2.17 9.89 -4.60
C PHE A 65 3.32 8.93 -4.30
N PHE A 66 4.12 9.13 -3.24
CA PHE A 66 5.24 8.23 -2.94
C PHE A 66 4.74 6.80 -2.73
N TYR A 67 3.74 6.65 -1.87
CA TYR A 67 3.18 5.36 -1.51
C TYR A 67 2.38 4.74 -2.67
N HIS A 68 1.41 5.47 -3.21
CA HIS A 68 0.50 4.92 -4.23
C HIS A 68 1.24 4.49 -5.51
N GLU A 69 2.23 5.28 -5.95
CA GLU A 69 3.00 4.94 -7.14
C GLU A 69 3.92 3.72 -6.88
N MET A 70 4.52 3.63 -5.70
CA MET A 70 5.46 2.54 -5.36
C MET A 70 4.80 1.21 -5.02
N ILE A 71 3.58 1.22 -4.46
CA ILE A 71 2.82 -0.03 -4.26
C ILE A 71 2.23 -0.56 -5.57
N SER A 72 1.92 0.33 -6.52
CA SER A 72 1.22 -0.02 -7.76
C SER A 72 2.16 -0.34 -8.92
N HIS A 73 2.97 0.64 -9.35
CA HIS A 73 3.64 0.57 -10.65
C HIS A 73 4.73 -0.51 -10.73
N PRO A 74 5.60 -0.71 -9.72
CA PRO A 74 6.60 -1.77 -9.75
C PRO A 74 5.98 -3.15 -9.98
N ALA A 75 4.89 -3.49 -9.28
CA ALA A 75 4.22 -4.78 -9.41
C ALA A 75 3.60 -4.98 -10.80
N LEU A 76 2.90 -3.96 -11.32
CA LEU A 76 2.27 -4.00 -12.65
C LEU A 76 3.28 -4.02 -13.80
N LEU A 77 4.47 -3.45 -13.61
CA LEU A 77 5.53 -3.42 -14.62
C LEU A 77 6.44 -4.65 -14.55
N ALA A 78 6.56 -5.29 -13.39
CA ALA A 78 7.21 -6.60 -13.23
C ALA A 78 6.36 -7.74 -13.82
N HIS A 79 5.04 -7.57 -13.88
CA HIS A 79 4.16 -8.48 -14.62
C HIS A 79 4.25 -8.22 -16.14
N PRO A 80 4.38 -9.26 -16.99
CA PRO A 80 4.54 -9.07 -18.44
C PRO A 80 3.30 -8.48 -19.12
N ASN A 81 2.10 -8.75 -18.59
CA ASN A 81 0.85 -8.23 -19.17
C ASN A 81 -0.32 -8.31 -18.15
N PRO A 82 -0.35 -7.45 -17.11
CA PRO A 82 -1.38 -7.54 -16.07
C PRO A 82 -2.74 -7.05 -16.61
N LYS A 83 -3.78 -7.88 -16.47
CA LYS A 83 -5.13 -7.56 -16.95
C LYS A 83 -6.15 -7.49 -15.82
N ASN A 84 -6.09 -8.44 -14.89
CA ASN A 84 -7.02 -8.56 -13.77
C ASN A 84 -6.27 -8.26 -12.48
N VAL A 85 -6.64 -7.15 -11.84
CA VAL A 85 -6.00 -6.65 -10.62
C VAL A 85 -7.02 -6.65 -9.49
N VAL A 86 -6.60 -7.10 -8.32
CA VAL A 86 -7.38 -6.99 -7.08
C VAL A 86 -6.61 -6.15 -6.08
N ILE A 87 -7.28 -5.15 -5.50
CA ILE A 87 -6.76 -4.32 -4.42
C ILE A 87 -7.54 -4.66 -3.17
N ILE A 88 -6.84 -5.04 -2.09
CA ILE A 88 -7.39 -5.25 -0.77
C ILE A 88 -7.00 -4.05 0.10
N GLY A 89 -8.00 -3.36 0.65
CA GLY A 89 -7.84 -2.06 1.29
C GLY A 89 -7.83 -0.91 0.28
N GLY A 90 -6.96 0.08 0.50
CA GLY A 90 -6.83 1.26 -0.36
C GLY A 90 -8.08 2.15 -0.33
N GLY A 91 -8.76 2.26 0.81
CA GLY A 91 -10.02 3.00 0.96
C GLY A 91 -9.96 4.47 0.55
N ASP A 92 -8.78 5.09 0.46
CA ASP A 92 -8.57 6.43 -0.10
C ASP A 92 -8.59 6.51 -1.63
N CYS A 93 -8.51 5.35 -2.30
CA CYS A 93 -8.57 5.13 -3.74
C CYS A 93 -7.32 5.58 -4.52
N GLY A 94 -6.25 6.03 -3.87
CA GLY A 94 -5.00 6.41 -4.53
C GLY A 94 -4.37 5.25 -5.28
N THR A 95 -4.31 4.05 -4.68
CA THR A 95 -3.82 2.84 -5.35
C THR A 95 -4.66 2.49 -6.59
N LEU A 96 -6.00 2.56 -6.51
CA LEU A 96 -6.87 2.33 -7.68
C LEU A 96 -6.58 3.32 -8.82
N ARG A 97 -6.41 4.60 -8.51
CA ARG A 97 -6.03 5.63 -9.49
C ARG A 97 -4.73 5.26 -10.21
N GLU A 98 -3.70 4.85 -9.46
CA GLU A 98 -2.40 4.48 -10.05
C GLU A 98 -2.43 3.19 -10.86
N VAL A 99 -3.23 2.20 -10.46
CA VAL A 99 -3.45 0.98 -11.25
C VAL A 99 -4.12 1.30 -12.59
N LEU A 100 -5.11 2.19 -12.60
CA LEU A 100 -5.87 2.53 -13.80
C LEU A 100 -5.07 3.34 -14.84
N LYS A 101 -3.92 3.91 -14.48
CA LYS A 101 -2.97 4.51 -15.44
C LYS A 101 -2.37 3.47 -16.40
N HIS A 102 -2.45 2.18 -16.09
CA HIS A 102 -1.95 1.10 -16.96
C HIS A 102 -3.00 0.73 -18.02
N PRO A 103 -2.75 0.98 -19.32
CA PRO A 103 -3.76 0.72 -20.37
C PRO A 103 -4.00 -0.77 -20.64
N GLY A 104 -3.07 -1.65 -20.24
CA GLY A 104 -3.23 -3.10 -20.36
C GLY A 104 -4.16 -3.73 -19.32
N VAL A 105 -4.48 -2.99 -18.25
CA VAL A 105 -5.42 -3.45 -17.21
C VAL A 105 -6.83 -3.40 -17.76
N GLU A 106 -7.54 -4.52 -17.66
CA GLU A 106 -8.91 -4.73 -18.16
C GLU A 106 -9.93 -4.66 -17.03
N THR A 107 -9.58 -5.18 -15.84
CA THR A 107 -10.44 -5.13 -14.65
C THR A 107 -9.63 -4.82 -13.39
N VAL A 108 -10.20 -3.99 -12.51
CA VAL A 108 -9.68 -3.72 -11.18
C VAL A 108 -10.82 -3.85 -10.18
N THR A 109 -10.70 -4.75 -9.22
CA THR A 109 -11.61 -4.81 -8.07
C THR A 109 -10.90 -4.27 -6.85
N GLN A 110 -11.36 -3.17 -6.28
CA GLN A 110 -10.92 -2.67 -4.98
C GLN A 110 -11.93 -3.10 -3.92
N ILE A 111 -11.46 -3.76 -2.86
CA ILE A 111 -12.27 -4.22 -1.74
C ILE A 111 -11.73 -3.58 -0.47
N ASP A 112 -12.48 -2.65 0.09
CA ASP A 112 -12.18 -2.05 1.39
C ASP A 112 -13.23 -2.51 2.41
N ILE A 113 -12.84 -2.77 3.66
CA ILE A 113 -13.79 -3.25 4.67
C ILE A 113 -14.72 -2.12 5.17
N ASP A 114 -14.28 -0.87 5.09
CA ASP A 114 -14.92 0.27 5.73
C ASP A 114 -15.28 1.37 4.72
N GLU A 115 -16.53 1.36 4.27
CA GLU A 115 -17.09 2.39 3.39
C GLU A 115 -16.86 3.82 3.91
N VAL A 116 -16.76 4.03 5.23
CA VAL A 116 -16.54 5.36 5.79
C VAL A 116 -15.23 5.97 5.27
N VAL A 117 -14.19 5.17 5.08
CA VAL A 117 -12.89 5.65 4.56
C VAL A 117 -13.08 6.24 3.16
N THR A 118 -13.68 5.49 2.23
CA THR A 118 -13.92 5.95 0.86
C THR A 118 -14.88 7.14 0.81
N GLN A 119 -15.95 7.17 1.62
CA GLN A 119 -16.87 8.30 1.65
C GLN A 119 -16.19 9.58 2.15
N MET A 120 -15.26 9.48 3.10
CA MET A 120 -14.48 10.63 3.57
C MET A 120 -13.42 11.04 2.54
N SER A 121 -12.82 10.10 1.83
CA SER A 121 -11.87 10.37 0.74
C SER A 121 -12.52 11.10 -0.44
N LEU A 122 -13.73 10.70 -0.85
CA LEU A 122 -14.51 11.42 -1.87
C LEU A 122 -14.74 12.90 -1.51
N LYS A 123 -14.79 13.23 -0.22
CA LYS A 123 -15.02 14.60 0.28
C LYS A 123 -13.72 15.40 0.45
N TYR A 124 -12.66 14.76 0.95
CA TYR A 124 -11.44 15.45 1.39
C TYR A 124 -10.21 15.19 0.53
N PHE A 125 -10.24 14.15 -0.30
CA PHE A 125 -9.20 13.77 -1.26
C PHE A 125 -9.82 13.42 -2.64
N PRO A 126 -10.67 14.30 -3.23
CA PRO A 126 -11.34 14.00 -4.49
C PRO A 126 -10.35 13.66 -5.63
N GLU A 127 -9.11 14.14 -5.56
CA GLU A 127 -8.03 13.83 -6.49
C GLU A 127 -7.58 12.36 -6.45
N LEU A 128 -7.75 11.66 -5.31
CA LEU A 128 -7.46 10.22 -5.21
C LEU A 128 -8.62 9.39 -5.77
N CYS A 129 -9.84 9.90 -5.65
CA CYS A 129 -11.06 9.19 -6.07
C CYS A 129 -11.50 9.46 -7.51
N GLU A 130 -10.74 10.24 -8.29
CA GLU A 130 -11.14 10.68 -9.64
C GLU A 130 -11.42 9.53 -10.61
N SER A 131 -10.78 8.38 -10.37
CA SER A 131 -10.84 7.19 -11.23
C SER A 131 -11.86 6.14 -10.75
N ASN A 132 -12.61 6.39 -9.67
CA ASN A 132 -13.55 5.42 -9.09
C ASN A 132 -14.69 5.03 -10.05
N ASN A 133 -14.99 5.87 -11.04
CA ASN A 133 -16.03 5.63 -12.05
C ASN A 133 -15.47 5.11 -13.39
N ASP A 134 -14.19 4.74 -13.46
CA ASP A 134 -13.62 4.07 -14.64
C ASP A 134 -14.40 2.77 -14.91
N ALA A 135 -14.74 2.49 -16.18
CA ALA A 135 -15.52 1.31 -16.55
C ALA A 135 -14.82 -0.03 -16.22
N ARG A 136 -13.50 0.01 -15.97
CA ARG A 136 -12.69 -1.14 -15.55
C ARG A 136 -12.71 -1.35 -14.03
N ALA A 137 -13.16 -0.35 -13.26
CA ALA A 137 -13.11 -0.37 -11.81
C ALA A 137 -14.40 -0.92 -11.20
N THR A 138 -14.25 -1.72 -10.15
CA THR A 138 -15.32 -2.11 -9.24
C THR A 138 -14.86 -1.83 -7.81
N VAL A 139 -15.49 -0.88 -7.14
CA VAL A 139 -15.24 -0.58 -5.71
C VAL A 139 -16.28 -1.31 -4.87
N MET A 140 -15.83 -2.13 -3.93
CA MET A 140 -16.67 -2.96 -3.07
C MET A 140 -16.35 -2.70 -1.60
N PHE A 141 -17.39 -2.80 -0.76
CA PHE A 141 -17.26 -2.74 0.69
C PHE A 141 -17.56 -4.11 1.30
N ASP A 142 -16.55 -4.96 1.44
CA ASP A 142 -16.64 -6.34 1.98
C ASP A 142 -15.30 -6.74 2.61
N ASP A 143 -15.25 -7.90 3.26
CA ASP A 143 -14.02 -8.47 3.81
C ASP A 143 -13.10 -9.00 2.69
N GLY A 144 -11.94 -8.35 2.52
CA GLY A 144 -10.94 -8.75 1.54
C GLY A 144 -10.33 -10.14 1.76
N ILE A 145 -10.25 -10.62 3.01
CA ILE A 145 -9.78 -11.98 3.32
C ILE A 145 -10.79 -13.00 2.81
N LYS A 146 -12.07 -12.76 3.08
CA LYS A 146 -13.16 -13.58 2.55
C LYS A 146 -13.15 -13.56 1.02
N TYR A 147 -13.02 -12.38 0.40
CA TYR A 147 -12.97 -12.24 -1.05
C TYR A 147 -11.83 -13.10 -1.65
N MET A 148 -10.62 -13.02 -1.11
CA MET A 148 -9.48 -13.81 -1.60
C MET A 148 -9.67 -15.32 -1.40
N ARG A 149 -10.29 -15.74 -0.29
CA ARG A 149 -10.61 -17.15 -0.05
C ARG A 149 -11.65 -17.70 -1.03
N GLU A 150 -12.58 -16.86 -1.48
CA GLU A 150 -13.67 -17.23 -2.39
C GLU A 150 -13.32 -16.98 -3.86
N ALA A 151 -12.20 -16.31 -4.14
CA ALA A 151 -11.73 -16.03 -5.49
C ALA A 151 -11.49 -17.32 -6.27
N ALA A 152 -11.83 -17.30 -7.56
CA ALA A 152 -11.55 -18.42 -8.43
C ALA A 152 -10.03 -18.65 -8.55
N GLY A 153 -9.60 -19.91 -8.50
CA GLY A 153 -8.19 -20.26 -8.69
C GLY A 153 -7.66 -19.77 -10.04
N GLU A 154 -6.41 -19.29 -10.05
CA GLU A 154 -5.70 -18.79 -11.24
C GLU A 154 -6.52 -17.78 -12.07
N SER A 155 -7.21 -16.86 -11.42
CA SER A 155 -8.03 -15.84 -12.07
C SER A 155 -7.41 -14.44 -12.08
N ILE A 156 -6.50 -14.15 -11.15
CA ILE A 156 -5.94 -12.81 -10.91
C ILE A 156 -4.49 -12.74 -11.41
N ASP A 157 -4.11 -11.63 -12.04
CA ASP A 157 -2.71 -11.38 -12.47
C ASP A 157 -1.90 -10.71 -11.35
N VAL A 158 -2.49 -9.70 -10.69
CA VAL A 158 -1.84 -8.95 -9.61
C VAL A 158 -2.80 -8.74 -8.43
N VAL A 159 -2.33 -9.06 -7.22
CA VAL A 159 -3.01 -8.72 -5.97
C VAL A 159 -2.19 -7.63 -5.27
N ILE A 160 -2.83 -6.53 -4.90
CA ILE A 160 -2.24 -5.43 -4.14
C ILE A 160 -2.91 -5.42 -2.76
N VAL A 161 -2.12 -5.51 -1.70
CA VAL A 161 -2.58 -5.44 -0.31
C VAL A 161 -2.15 -4.10 0.24
N ASP A 162 -3.07 -3.15 0.13
CA ASP A 162 -2.98 -1.79 0.62
C ASP A 162 -3.75 -1.67 1.94
N GLY A 163 -3.33 -2.49 2.91
CA GLY A 163 -3.92 -2.55 4.24
C GLY A 163 -3.16 -1.67 5.23
N THR A 164 -3.83 -1.35 6.35
CA THR A 164 -3.19 -0.75 7.52
C THR A 164 -2.23 -1.75 8.19
N ASP A 165 -1.45 -1.25 9.16
CA ASP A 165 -0.59 -2.04 10.05
C ASP A 165 -1.33 -3.31 10.56
N PRO A 166 -0.61 -4.40 10.93
CA PRO A 166 -1.20 -5.66 11.37
C PRO A 166 -1.85 -5.59 12.77
N VAL A 167 -2.82 -4.71 12.92
CA VAL A 167 -3.62 -4.43 14.12
C VAL A 167 -5.08 -4.32 13.69
N GLY A 168 -5.99 -4.81 14.53
CA GLY A 168 -7.43 -4.71 14.25
C GLY A 168 -7.81 -5.46 12.96
N PRO A 169 -8.58 -4.86 12.04
CA PRO A 169 -8.99 -5.50 10.78
C PRO A 169 -7.81 -5.95 9.89
N GLY A 170 -6.64 -5.32 10.02
CA GLY A 170 -5.45 -5.62 9.20
C GLY A 170 -4.70 -6.88 9.61
N GLU A 171 -4.85 -7.38 10.84
CA GLU A 171 -4.08 -8.53 11.37
C GLU A 171 -4.23 -9.78 10.49
N GLY A 172 -5.43 -10.01 9.95
CA GLY A 172 -5.73 -11.16 9.11
C GLY A 172 -5.03 -11.15 7.74
N LEU A 173 -4.50 -10.00 7.30
CA LEU A 173 -3.82 -9.84 6.01
C LEU A 173 -2.34 -10.26 6.03
N PHE A 174 -1.79 -10.59 7.20
CA PHE A 174 -0.37 -10.93 7.39
C PHE A 174 -0.15 -12.40 7.77
N ASN A 175 -1.16 -13.25 7.61
CA ASN A 175 -1.07 -14.65 8.01
C ASN A 175 -0.95 -15.61 6.82
N HIS A 176 -0.50 -16.83 7.14
CA HIS A 176 -0.26 -17.91 6.17
C HIS A 176 -1.53 -18.27 5.38
N ALA A 177 -2.71 -18.25 5.99
CA ALA A 177 -3.97 -18.63 5.33
C ALA A 177 -4.38 -17.62 4.25
N PHE A 178 -4.18 -16.32 4.52
CA PHE A 178 -4.38 -15.27 3.54
C PHE A 178 -3.40 -15.40 2.38
N TYR A 179 -2.11 -15.60 2.66
CA TYR A 179 -1.10 -15.81 1.60
C TYR A 179 -1.35 -17.06 0.75
N THR A 180 -1.84 -18.16 1.34
CA THR A 180 -2.28 -19.32 0.57
C THR A 180 -3.44 -18.96 -0.37
N SER A 181 -4.44 -18.23 0.13
CA SER A 181 -5.59 -17.80 -0.69
C SER A 181 -5.16 -16.89 -1.86
N CYS A 182 -4.25 -15.95 -1.61
CA CYS A 182 -3.65 -15.13 -2.67
C CYS A 182 -2.88 -15.98 -3.68
N LEU A 183 -2.03 -16.90 -3.22
CA LEU A 183 -1.26 -17.78 -4.10
C LEU A 183 -2.17 -18.63 -4.99
N ASP A 184 -3.26 -19.18 -4.44
CA ASP A 184 -4.21 -20.01 -5.18
C ASP A 184 -4.97 -19.21 -6.25
N ALA A 185 -5.40 -17.99 -5.91
CA ALA A 185 -6.13 -17.11 -6.82
C ALA A 185 -5.26 -16.53 -7.95
N LEU A 186 -3.95 -16.35 -7.71
CA LEU A 186 -3.01 -15.83 -8.71
C LEU A 186 -2.76 -16.81 -9.85
N ARG A 187 -2.69 -16.31 -11.08
CA ARG A 187 -2.23 -17.06 -12.26
C ARG A 187 -0.75 -17.45 -12.13
N PRO A 188 -0.26 -18.46 -12.88
CA PRO A 188 1.17 -18.71 -12.98
C PRO A 188 1.94 -17.46 -13.42
N GLY A 189 2.96 -17.06 -12.65
CA GLY A 189 3.70 -15.82 -12.87
C GLY A 189 3.05 -14.56 -12.27
N GLY A 190 1.85 -14.69 -11.69
CA GLY A 190 1.15 -13.61 -11.01
C GLY A 190 1.88 -13.11 -9.77
N ILE A 191 1.58 -11.88 -9.38
CA ILE A 191 2.32 -11.14 -8.34
C ILE A 191 1.38 -10.72 -7.22
N LEU A 192 1.77 -11.01 -5.98
CA LEU A 192 1.25 -10.33 -4.79
C LEU A 192 2.20 -9.18 -4.46
N VAL A 193 1.67 -8.00 -4.16
CA VAL A 193 2.43 -6.90 -3.54
C VAL A 193 1.71 -6.44 -2.29
N GLN A 194 2.45 -6.22 -1.22
CA GLN A 194 1.92 -5.79 0.06
C GLN A 194 2.83 -4.73 0.68
N GLN A 195 2.23 -3.72 1.33
CA GLN A 195 3.00 -2.79 2.17
C GLN A 195 3.69 -3.59 3.28
N SER A 196 5.00 -3.37 3.47
CA SER A 196 5.83 -4.22 4.32
C SER A 196 6.56 -3.46 5.41
N GLU A 197 5.92 -2.41 5.91
CA GLU A 197 6.32 -1.57 7.02
C GLU A 197 7.63 -0.81 6.77
N SER A 198 8.13 -0.13 7.81
CA SER A 198 9.45 0.47 7.79
C SER A 198 10.54 -0.59 7.92
N PRO A 199 11.47 -0.72 6.95
CA PRO A 199 12.63 -1.58 7.11
C PRO A 199 13.54 -1.15 8.27
N LEU A 200 13.47 0.12 8.70
CA LEU A 200 14.31 0.63 9.79
C LEU A 200 13.72 0.28 11.16
N MET A 201 12.41 0.42 11.33
CA MET A 201 11.74 0.26 12.62
C MET A 201 11.21 -1.17 12.83
N HIS A 202 10.74 -1.80 11.75
CA HIS A 202 9.92 -3.01 11.81
C HIS A 202 10.54 -4.19 11.06
N MET A 203 11.87 -4.23 10.95
CA MET A 203 12.61 -5.31 10.27
C MET A 203 12.20 -6.74 10.68
N PRO A 204 11.96 -7.06 11.98
CA PRO A 204 11.52 -8.41 12.35
C PRO A 204 10.20 -8.81 11.68
N LEU A 205 9.22 -7.92 11.66
CA LEU A 205 7.92 -8.15 11.01
C LEU A 205 8.07 -8.31 9.49
N LEU A 206 8.91 -7.48 8.86
CA LEU A 206 9.24 -7.61 7.44
C LEU A 206 9.88 -8.98 7.12
N VAL A 207 10.78 -9.48 7.98
CA VAL A 207 11.39 -10.82 7.81
C VAL A 207 10.33 -11.92 7.96
N GLU A 208 9.50 -11.88 9.00
CA GLU A 208 8.41 -12.83 9.24
C GLU A 208 7.44 -12.88 8.05
N MET A 209 7.09 -11.72 7.50
CA MET A 209 6.21 -11.59 6.34
C MET A 209 6.82 -12.26 5.09
N ARG A 210 8.11 -12.01 4.82
CA ARG A 210 8.84 -12.63 3.70
C ARG A 210 8.93 -14.14 3.87
N GLU A 211 9.21 -14.62 5.08
CA GLU A 211 9.26 -16.05 5.39
C GLU A 211 7.90 -16.72 5.18
N ALA A 212 6.81 -16.08 5.63
CA ALA A 212 5.45 -16.58 5.43
C ALA A 212 5.05 -16.65 3.95
N MET A 213 5.43 -15.66 3.14
CA MET A 213 5.22 -15.70 1.69
C MET A 213 6.00 -16.85 1.03
N LEU A 214 7.26 -17.07 1.41
CA LEU A 214 8.04 -18.21 0.90
C LEU A 214 7.47 -19.56 1.36
N SER A 215 7.02 -19.66 2.61
CA SER A 215 6.52 -20.92 3.17
C SER A 215 5.23 -21.40 2.52
N VAL A 216 4.36 -20.49 2.07
CA VAL A 216 3.15 -20.87 1.31
C VAL A 216 3.47 -21.33 -0.12
N GLY A 217 4.64 -20.98 -0.67
CA GLY A 217 5.07 -21.41 -1.99
C GLY A 217 5.24 -20.30 -3.05
N PHE A 218 5.32 -19.02 -2.65
CA PHE A 218 5.84 -18.02 -3.59
C PHE A 218 7.29 -18.34 -3.96
N ASN A 219 7.65 -18.16 -5.22
CA ASN A 219 8.94 -18.61 -5.76
C ASN A 219 10.06 -17.61 -5.51
N ASP A 220 9.75 -16.32 -5.57
CA ASP A 220 10.74 -15.25 -5.46
C ASP A 220 10.13 -13.98 -4.87
N LEU A 221 10.96 -13.19 -4.18
CA LEU A 221 10.56 -11.99 -3.46
C LEU A 221 11.46 -10.79 -3.79
N GLN A 222 10.86 -9.62 -3.94
CA GLN A 222 11.57 -8.34 -4.01
C GLN A 222 10.98 -7.37 -2.98
N THR A 223 11.81 -6.79 -2.11
CA THR A 223 11.38 -5.72 -1.20
C THR A 223 11.93 -4.39 -1.69
N LEU A 224 11.04 -3.44 -1.95
CA LEU A 224 11.33 -2.14 -2.53
C LEU A 224 11.16 -1.06 -1.46
N PRO A 225 12.25 -0.51 -0.89
CA PRO A 225 12.16 0.61 0.02
C PRO A 225 11.94 1.94 -0.72
N PHE A 226 11.19 2.86 -0.11
CA PHE A 226 10.95 4.21 -0.64
C PHE A 226 10.69 5.20 0.52
N PRO A 227 10.92 6.51 0.32
CA PRO A 227 10.61 7.50 1.35
C PRO A 227 9.10 7.65 1.50
N GLN A 228 8.62 7.69 2.74
CA GLN A 228 7.24 8.05 3.05
C GLN A 228 7.26 8.99 4.26
N PRO A 229 7.35 10.32 4.05
CA PRO A 229 7.72 11.27 5.10
C PRO A 229 6.84 11.27 6.34
N ILE A 230 5.56 10.97 6.20
CA ILE A 230 4.60 10.99 7.32
C ILE A 230 4.50 9.67 8.07
N TYR A 231 5.05 8.58 7.53
CA TYR A 231 5.02 7.26 8.17
C TYR A 231 6.19 7.07 9.15
N PRO A 232 6.10 6.07 10.06
CA PRO A 232 7.17 5.76 10.99
C PRO A 232 8.55 5.68 10.31
N SER A 233 9.53 6.39 10.87
CA SER A 233 10.90 6.61 10.36
C SER A 233 11.08 7.43 9.08
N GLY A 234 10.02 7.73 8.32
CA GLY A 234 10.13 8.36 7.01
C GLY A 234 10.61 7.43 5.89
N LEU A 235 10.91 6.15 6.19
CA LEU A 235 11.31 5.12 5.25
C LEU A 235 10.29 3.98 5.32
N TRP A 236 9.68 3.68 4.19
CA TRP A 236 8.70 2.60 4.04
C TRP A 236 9.16 1.56 3.03
N SER A 237 8.38 0.49 2.89
CA SER A 237 8.64 -0.52 1.88
C SER A 237 7.37 -1.24 1.42
N VAL A 238 7.46 -1.82 0.24
CA VAL A 238 6.54 -2.86 -0.22
C VAL A 238 7.32 -4.12 -0.55
N THR A 239 6.70 -5.29 -0.39
CA THR A 239 7.28 -6.56 -0.79
C THR A 239 6.41 -7.20 -1.86
N LEU A 240 7.04 -7.49 -3.00
CA LEU A 240 6.47 -8.22 -4.11
C LEU A 240 6.83 -9.70 -3.97
N ALA A 241 5.87 -10.58 -4.20
CA ALA A 241 6.02 -12.03 -4.19
C ALA A 241 5.48 -12.62 -5.50
N ARG A 242 6.30 -13.39 -6.21
CA ARG A 242 5.95 -13.93 -7.53
C ARG A 242 5.64 -15.43 -7.47
N LYS A 243 4.51 -15.82 -8.05
CA LYS A 243 4.08 -17.22 -8.15
C LYS A 243 4.84 -17.96 -9.27
N SER A 244 5.36 -19.15 -8.95
CA SER A 244 5.96 -20.12 -9.90
C SER A 244 7.18 -19.67 -10.73
N GLN A 245 7.61 -18.41 -10.63
CA GLN A 245 8.68 -17.83 -11.45
C GLN A 245 9.52 -16.85 -10.62
N ALA A 246 10.78 -16.66 -11.00
CA ALA A 246 11.62 -15.60 -10.44
C ALA A 246 11.32 -14.25 -11.10
N PHE A 247 11.66 -13.15 -10.45
CA PHE A 247 11.66 -11.83 -11.10
C PHE A 247 12.80 -11.75 -12.12
N ASP A 248 12.52 -11.15 -13.28
CA ASP A 248 13.47 -11.01 -14.40
C ASP A 248 13.36 -9.60 -15.00
N GLY A 249 13.51 -8.60 -14.13
CA GLY A 249 13.34 -7.19 -14.48
C GLY A 249 11.88 -6.75 -14.59
N PHE A 250 11.67 -5.64 -15.29
CA PHE A 250 10.37 -5.00 -15.51
C PHE A 250 10.29 -4.38 -16.92
N ARG A 251 9.08 -4.06 -17.37
CA ARG A 251 8.82 -3.47 -18.68
C ARG A 251 9.27 -2.01 -18.77
N GLU A 252 10.46 -1.76 -19.31
CA GLU A 252 11.07 -0.42 -19.43
C GLU A 252 10.23 0.57 -20.24
N ASP A 253 9.70 0.18 -21.41
CA ASP A 253 8.86 1.06 -22.22
C ASP A 253 7.58 1.46 -21.48
N GLY A 254 7.00 0.52 -20.72
CA GLY A 254 5.85 0.80 -19.85
C GLY A 254 6.22 1.74 -18.71
N ALA A 255 7.40 1.57 -18.10
CA ALA A 255 7.88 2.45 -17.04
C ALA A 255 8.09 3.88 -17.56
N ALA A 256 8.58 4.05 -18.78
CA ALA A 256 8.73 5.36 -19.41
C ALA A 256 7.37 6.06 -19.63
N GLN A 257 6.35 5.32 -20.08
CA GLN A 257 5.00 5.87 -20.28
C GLN A 257 4.32 6.25 -18.96
N ILE A 258 4.49 5.43 -17.92
CA ILE A 258 3.94 5.72 -16.59
C ILE A 258 4.63 6.93 -15.98
N ALA A 259 5.94 7.07 -16.16
CA ALA A 259 6.72 8.22 -15.66
C ALA A 259 6.22 9.58 -16.18
N GLU A 260 5.58 9.64 -17.35
CA GLU A 260 4.97 10.88 -17.88
C GLU A 260 3.75 11.35 -17.06
N GLN A 261 3.19 10.46 -16.23
CA GLN A 261 1.99 10.68 -15.42
C GLN A 261 2.25 10.47 -13.92
N SER A 262 3.52 10.35 -13.52
CA SER A 262 3.96 10.09 -12.15
C SER A 262 4.76 11.28 -11.61
N GLU A 263 4.66 11.51 -10.31
CA GLU A 263 5.44 12.53 -9.59
C GLU A 263 6.75 11.96 -9.03
N TYR A 264 6.77 10.67 -8.67
CA TYR A 264 7.93 10.01 -8.07
C TYR A 264 8.48 8.88 -8.93
N TYR A 265 7.62 7.99 -9.40
CA TYR A 265 8.01 6.79 -10.11
C TYR A 265 8.60 7.11 -11.49
N ASN A 266 9.71 6.46 -11.79
CA ASN A 266 10.28 6.31 -13.12
C ASN A 266 11.18 5.06 -13.13
N SER A 267 11.70 4.67 -14.29
CA SER A 267 12.57 3.48 -14.40
C SER A 267 13.82 3.57 -13.54
N GLY A 268 14.45 4.75 -13.42
CA GLY A 268 15.61 4.96 -12.55
C GLY A 268 15.29 4.75 -11.08
N ILE A 269 14.13 5.23 -10.63
CA ILE A 269 13.61 4.99 -9.27
C ILE A 269 13.30 3.52 -9.05
N HIS A 270 12.70 2.83 -10.02
CA HIS A 270 12.44 1.39 -9.93
C HIS A 270 13.75 0.59 -9.78
N HIS A 271 14.75 0.84 -10.62
CA HIS A 271 16.09 0.24 -10.49
C HIS A 271 16.75 0.57 -9.15
N GLY A 272 16.62 1.82 -8.68
CA GLY A 272 17.12 2.24 -7.38
C GLY A 272 16.46 1.49 -6.22
N ALA A 273 15.14 1.32 -6.26
CA ALA A 273 14.38 0.60 -5.25
C ALA A 273 14.69 -0.91 -5.23
N LEU A 274 15.11 -1.50 -6.36
CA LEU A 274 15.60 -2.88 -6.40
C LEU A 274 16.94 -3.06 -5.66
N ALA A 275 17.69 -1.98 -5.41
CA ALA A 275 18.95 -2.06 -4.69
C ALA A 275 18.73 -2.19 -3.17
N THR A 276 19.05 -3.37 -2.61
CA THR A 276 18.88 -3.63 -1.19
C THR A 276 20.05 -3.09 -0.33
N PRO A 277 19.80 -2.22 0.66
CA PRO A 277 20.80 -1.78 1.63
C PRO A 277 21.41 -2.92 2.45
N ASN A 278 22.66 -2.75 2.92
CA ASN A 278 23.40 -3.81 3.60
C ASN A 278 22.75 -4.32 4.89
N TYR A 279 22.00 -3.50 5.62
CA TYR A 279 21.32 -3.97 6.84
C TYR A 279 20.11 -4.85 6.54
N MET A 280 19.38 -4.58 5.46
CA MET A 280 18.32 -5.44 4.93
C MET A 280 18.89 -6.74 4.38
N LYS A 281 19.98 -6.70 3.59
CA LYS A 281 20.68 -7.91 3.12
C LYS A 281 21.04 -8.83 4.28
N ARG A 282 21.69 -8.29 5.32
CA ARG A 282 22.03 -9.05 6.53
C ARG A 282 20.81 -9.59 7.28
N ALA A 283 19.65 -8.95 7.20
CA ALA A 283 18.43 -9.45 7.82
C ALA A 283 17.82 -10.60 7.01
N PHE A 284 17.78 -10.47 5.68
CA PHE A 284 17.20 -11.47 4.78
C PHE A 284 18.09 -12.71 4.59
N ASP A 285 19.40 -12.57 4.75
CA ASP A 285 20.37 -13.68 4.61
C ASP A 285 20.50 -14.54 5.88
N LYS A 286 19.94 -14.09 7.02
CA LYS A 286 19.96 -14.86 8.27
C LYS A 286 18.99 -16.02 8.15
N LYS A 287 19.54 -17.22 7.99
CA LYS A 287 18.84 -18.50 8.19
C LYS A 287 18.87 -18.90 9.66
#